data_AF-A0A553UHM6-F1
#
_entry.id   AF-A0A553UHM6-F1
#
_cell.length_a   1.000
_cell.length_b   1.000
_cell.length_c   1.000
_cell.angle_alpha   90.00
_cell.angle_beta   90.00
_cell.angle_gamma   90.00
#
_symmetry.space_group_name_H-M   'P 1'
#
loop_
_entity.id
_entity.type
_entity.pdbx_description
1 polymer ?
#
loop_
_entity_poly.entity_id
_entity_poly.type
_entity_poly.pdbx_seq_one_letter_code
_entity_poly.pdbx_strand_id
1 'polypeptide(L)'
;MHSLLTEVLDRARAAVLSNAAQLPTAPQQLTKWQTQTRTENAARAAPLLSLRPTEPPPPRMLASYPDATTVQAERTLTKGQARLWVILHRLAVDVGRERGYTATPHHVAYHCPALTIAGALGYTDRHIRTLAAGLERAGLLDCGGHAQQIGARSLYDGTLWGVLTVASSEPPRLRAEDWRHNWRPDFGDDVVGKTGAAAETSELLSKSAEPEEHYRAAKRRAAAPSASSAPLCPSSEQVNPASFRGVIDGIAALWRLHSSKRPRAVGALASQIAGALAEPERRRYWCQVLWQALTAQDAGAIGGLSALTAQFDRLAVDLRENAPWKSPGAILAARWKGAQ
;
A
#
# COMPACT_ATOMS: atom_id res chain seq x y z
N MET A 1 8.96 7.10 52.74
CA MET A 1 8.54 7.10 51.31
C MET A 1 7.46 6.06 50.98
N HIS A 2 7.31 4.94 51.72
CA HIS A 2 6.23 3.98 51.49
C HIS A 2 4.80 4.54 51.69
N SER A 3 4.62 5.51 52.58
CA SER A 3 3.29 6.06 52.92
C SER A 3 2.59 6.80 51.77
N LEU A 4 3.34 7.49 50.90
CA LEU A 4 2.77 8.32 49.83
C LEU A 4 2.24 7.48 48.66
N LEU A 5 2.84 6.31 48.43
CA LEU A 5 2.44 5.42 47.34
C LEU A 5 1.12 4.71 47.68
N THR A 6 0.92 4.36 48.94
CA THR A 6 -0.33 3.76 49.43
C THR A 6 -1.51 4.73 49.34
N GLU A 7 -1.32 6.00 49.75
CA GLU A 7 -2.39 7.02 49.65
C GLU A 7 -2.82 7.30 48.20
N VAL A 8 -1.88 7.28 47.25
CA VAL A 8 -2.18 7.49 45.82
C VAL A 8 -2.97 6.31 45.27
N LEU A 9 -2.60 5.08 45.64
CA LEU A 9 -3.31 3.87 45.21
C LEU A 9 -4.70 3.78 45.83
N ASP A 10 -4.87 4.16 47.10
CA ASP A 10 -6.17 4.17 47.76
C ASP A 10 -7.11 5.23 47.17
N ARG A 11 -6.59 6.42 46.81
CA ARG A 11 -7.39 7.42 46.06
C ARG A 11 -7.79 6.93 44.67
N ALA A 12 -6.88 6.28 43.95
CA ALA A 12 -7.19 5.73 42.63
C ALA A 12 -8.25 4.63 42.74
N ARG A 13 -8.17 3.76 43.76
CA ARG A 13 -9.14 2.70 44.01
C ARG A 13 -10.50 3.27 44.41
N ALA A 14 -10.55 4.29 45.26
CA ALA A 14 -11.79 4.97 45.62
C ALA A 14 -12.45 5.66 44.41
N ALA A 15 -11.67 6.28 43.52
CA ALA A 15 -12.19 6.91 42.30
C ALA A 15 -12.75 5.91 41.28
N VAL A 16 -12.13 4.73 41.16
CA VAL A 16 -12.65 3.64 40.30
C VAL A 16 -13.95 3.08 40.87
N LEU A 17 -14.03 2.89 42.19
CA LEU A 17 -15.24 2.40 42.85
C LEU A 17 -16.39 3.41 42.81
N SER A 18 -16.11 4.72 42.92
CA SER A 18 -17.15 5.76 42.79
C SER A 18 -17.69 5.89 41.37
N ASN A 19 -16.86 5.66 40.34
CA ASN A 19 -17.31 5.63 38.94
C ASN A 19 -18.05 4.35 38.56
N ALA A 20 -17.77 3.21 39.21
CA ALA A 20 -18.47 1.95 38.94
C ALA A 20 -19.96 1.98 39.35
N ALA A 21 -20.34 2.84 40.29
CA ALA A 21 -21.74 3.04 40.70
C ALA A 21 -22.56 3.88 39.71
N GLN A 22 -21.92 4.53 38.74
CA GLN A 22 -22.56 5.29 37.66
C GLN A 22 -22.43 4.54 36.34
N LEU A 23 -22.87 3.29 36.29
CA LEU A 23 -23.21 2.69 35.00
C LEU A 23 -24.34 3.54 34.41
N PRO A 24 -24.18 4.11 33.20
CA PRO A 24 -25.26 4.83 32.56
C PRO A 24 -26.45 3.88 32.47
N THR A 25 -27.53 4.26 33.15
CA THR A 25 -28.79 3.53 33.12
C THR A 25 -29.13 3.37 31.64
N ALA A 26 -29.23 2.13 31.16
CA ALA A 26 -29.45 1.84 29.75
C ALA A 26 -30.56 2.78 29.23
N PRO A 27 -30.33 3.52 28.13
CA PRO A 27 -31.24 4.56 27.71
C PRO A 27 -32.66 3.99 27.64
N GLN A 28 -33.55 4.59 28.44
CA GLN A 28 -34.95 4.24 28.45
C GLN A 28 -35.51 4.52 27.06
N GLN A 29 -35.93 3.43 26.42
CA GLN A 29 -36.67 3.39 25.15
C GLN A 29 -35.86 3.82 23.93
N LEU A 30 -35.59 2.85 23.05
CA LEU A 30 -35.17 3.11 21.68
C LEU A 30 -36.16 4.06 21.03
N THR A 31 -35.65 5.07 20.33
CA THR A 31 -36.53 5.98 19.60
C THR A 31 -37.31 5.23 18.53
N LYS A 32 -38.48 5.74 18.14
CA LYS A 32 -39.27 5.16 17.03
C LYS A 32 -38.42 4.98 15.77
N TRP A 33 -37.52 5.91 15.49
CA TRP A 33 -36.56 5.81 14.38
C TRP A 33 -35.60 4.64 14.54
N GLN A 34 -34.91 4.49 15.68
CA GLN A 34 -33.99 3.37 15.92
C GLN A 34 -34.68 2.00 15.85
N THR A 35 -35.94 1.95 16.29
CA THR A 35 -36.77 0.74 16.22
C THR A 35 -37.08 0.42 14.77
N GLN A 36 -37.53 1.41 13.99
CA GLN A 36 -37.82 1.26 12.57
C GLN A 36 -36.59 0.86 11.75
N THR A 37 -35.42 1.49 11.97
CA THR A 37 -34.17 1.12 11.28
C THR A 37 -33.74 -0.29 11.62
N ARG A 38 -33.95 -0.76 12.86
CA ARG A 38 -33.70 -2.16 13.24
C ARG A 38 -34.64 -3.11 12.53
N THR A 39 -35.93 -2.81 12.47
CA THR A 39 -36.92 -3.67 11.80
C THR A 39 -36.68 -3.72 10.30
N GLU A 40 -36.35 -2.60 9.67
CA GLU A 40 -35.99 -2.52 8.24
C GLU A 40 -34.68 -3.26 7.94
N ASN A 41 -33.67 -3.14 8.80
CA ASN A 41 -32.42 -3.90 8.66
C ASN A 41 -32.64 -5.40 8.92
N ALA A 42 -33.49 -5.79 9.87
CA ALA A 42 -33.83 -7.18 10.13
C ALA A 42 -34.65 -7.79 8.97
N ALA A 43 -35.59 -7.03 8.39
CA ALA A 43 -36.35 -7.43 7.21
C ALA A 43 -35.49 -7.50 5.95
N ARG A 44 -34.46 -6.64 5.82
CA ARG A 44 -33.43 -6.78 4.77
C ARG A 44 -32.49 -7.96 5.00
N ALA A 45 -32.28 -8.36 6.26
CA ALA A 45 -31.39 -9.47 6.62
C ALA A 45 -32.04 -10.85 6.46
N ALA A 46 -33.37 -10.96 6.41
CA ALA A 46 -34.09 -12.21 6.18
C ALA A 46 -34.88 -12.13 4.86
N PRO A 47 -34.46 -12.76 3.73
CA PRO A 47 -33.84 -14.08 3.63
C PRO A 47 -32.64 -14.13 2.65
N LEU A 48 -31.41 -14.13 3.17
CA LEU A 48 -30.25 -14.70 2.46
C LEU A 48 -29.74 -15.98 3.17
N LEU A 49 -30.61 -16.66 3.92
CA LEU A 49 -30.30 -17.89 4.65
C LEU A 49 -30.49 -19.18 3.82
N SER A 50 -30.59 -19.07 2.50
CA SER A 50 -30.74 -20.21 1.58
C SER A 50 -30.05 -19.78 0.29
N LEU A 51 -28.75 -20.00 0.13
CA LEU A 51 -28.18 -21.32 -0.10
C LEU A 51 -26.79 -21.34 0.55
N ARG A 52 -26.52 -22.28 1.46
CA ARG A 52 -25.13 -22.67 1.70
C ARG A 52 -24.60 -23.19 0.37
N PRO A 53 -23.50 -22.66 -0.18
CA PRO A 53 -22.83 -23.31 -1.29
C PRO A 53 -22.59 -24.76 -0.89
N THR A 54 -23.26 -25.70 -1.56
CA THR A 54 -23.13 -27.14 -1.28
C THR A 54 -21.76 -27.66 -1.68
N GLU A 55 -21.06 -26.92 -2.54
CA GLU A 55 -19.68 -27.20 -2.90
C GLU A 55 -18.74 -26.28 -2.09
N PRO A 56 -17.74 -26.85 -1.39
CA PRO A 56 -16.70 -26.04 -0.79
C PRO A 56 -16.01 -25.22 -1.90
N PRO A 57 -15.64 -23.96 -1.64
CA PRO A 57 -14.92 -23.18 -2.64
C PRO A 57 -13.65 -23.93 -3.06
N PRO A 58 -13.28 -23.91 -4.34
CA PRO A 58 -12.09 -24.60 -4.80
C PRO A 58 -10.87 -24.13 -3.98
N PRO A 59 -9.90 -25.02 -3.71
CA PRO A 59 -8.73 -24.67 -2.92
C PRO A 59 -8.02 -23.47 -3.55
N ARG A 60 -7.89 -22.39 -2.78
CA ARG A 60 -7.22 -21.18 -3.23
C ARG A 60 -5.72 -21.47 -3.36
N MET A 61 -5.22 -21.53 -4.60
CA MET A 61 -3.79 -21.62 -4.85
C MET A 61 -3.11 -20.31 -4.44
N LEU A 62 -2.15 -20.41 -3.53
CA LEU A 62 -1.33 -19.27 -3.10
C LEU A 62 -0.18 -19.03 -4.08
N ALA A 63 0.27 -17.79 -4.16
CA ALA A 63 1.42 -17.38 -4.94
C ALA A 63 2.69 -18.17 -4.56
N SER A 64 3.46 -18.59 -5.57
CA SER A 64 4.78 -19.20 -5.39
C SER A 64 5.86 -18.14 -5.57
N TYR A 65 6.75 -18.02 -4.60
CA TYR A 65 7.80 -17.01 -4.59
C TYR A 65 9.15 -17.64 -4.90
N PRO A 66 9.94 -17.08 -5.83
CA PRO A 66 11.34 -17.46 -6.01
C PRO A 66 12.14 -17.15 -4.74
N ASP A 67 13.31 -17.78 -4.58
CA ASP A 67 14.21 -17.45 -3.48
C ASP A 67 14.95 -16.11 -3.69
N ALA A 68 15.54 -15.60 -2.62
CA ALA A 68 16.23 -14.31 -2.63
C ALA A 68 17.42 -14.29 -3.62
N THR A 69 18.11 -15.41 -3.80
CA THR A 69 19.23 -15.55 -4.73
C THR A 69 18.78 -15.44 -6.19
N THR A 70 17.66 -16.05 -6.52
CA THR A 70 17.04 -16.00 -7.86
C THR A 70 16.59 -14.58 -8.20
N VAL A 71 15.97 -13.88 -7.25
CA VAL A 71 15.50 -12.49 -7.45
C VAL A 71 16.67 -11.51 -7.52
N GLN A 72 17.72 -11.73 -6.72
CA GLN A 72 18.95 -10.93 -6.78
C GLN A 72 19.57 -10.97 -8.18
N ALA A 73 19.56 -12.14 -8.82
CA ALA A 73 20.18 -12.39 -10.12
C ALA A 73 21.66 -11.93 -10.13
N GLU A 74 22.11 -11.24 -11.17
CA GLU A 74 23.52 -10.84 -11.36
C GLU A 74 23.92 -9.56 -10.59
N ARG A 75 23.04 -9.05 -9.71
CA ARG A 75 23.33 -7.82 -8.96
C ARG A 75 24.42 -8.03 -7.93
N THR A 76 25.43 -7.18 -7.98
CA THR A 76 26.57 -7.20 -7.05
C THR A 76 26.19 -6.52 -5.73
N LEU A 77 26.27 -7.28 -4.65
CA LEU A 77 25.98 -6.82 -3.29
C LEU A 77 27.20 -7.01 -2.40
N THR A 78 27.43 -6.08 -1.47
CA THR A 78 28.37 -6.32 -0.37
C THR A 78 27.84 -7.40 0.56
N LYS A 79 28.71 -8.01 1.38
CA LYS A 79 28.31 -9.03 2.36
C LYS A 79 27.18 -8.55 3.28
N GLY A 80 27.22 -7.29 3.73
CA GLY A 80 26.18 -6.70 4.56
C GLY A 80 24.85 -6.52 3.81
N GLN A 81 24.92 -6.05 2.56
CA GLN A 81 23.74 -5.88 1.70
C GLN A 81 23.07 -7.22 1.40
N ALA A 82 23.86 -8.26 1.08
CA ALA A 82 23.33 -9.61 0.83
C ALA A 82 22.61 -10.18 2.07
N ARG A 83 23.15 -9.98 3.28
CA ARG A 83 22.49 -10.39 4.53
C ARG A 83 21.18 -9.64 4.76
N LEU A 84 21.17 -8.32 4.57
CA LEU A 84 19.95 -7.52 4.67
C LEU A 84 18.90 -7.95 3.64
N TRP A 85 19.33 -8.17 2.39
CA TRP A 85 18.48 -8.62 1.29
C TRP A 85 17.75 -9.93 1.62
N VAL A 86 18.46 -10.95 2.11
CA VAL A 86 17.85 -12.22 2.49
C VAL A 86 16.74 -12.03 3.53
N ILE A 87 16.95 -11.20 4.55
CA ILE A 87 15.94 -10.93 5.58
C ILE A 87 14.74 -10.16 5.02
N LEU A 88 14.97 -9.09 4.26
CA LEU A 88 13.90 -8.29 3.66
C LEU A 88 13.06 -9.11 2.67
N HIS A 89 13.71 -9.89 1.81
CA HIS A 89 13.03 -10.76 0.85
C HIS A 89 12.22 -11.85 1.58
N ARG A 90 12.79 -12.49 2.61
CA ARG A 90 12.06 -13.49 3.43
C ARG A 90 10.83 -12.88 4.09
N LEU A 91 10.93 -11.66 4.63
CA LEU A 91 9.77 -10.92 5.18
C LEU A 91 8.73 -10.60 4.10
N ALA A 92 9.15 -10.13 2.93
CA ALA A 92 8.27 -9.83 1.81
C ALA A 92 7.44 -11.04 1.36
N VAL A 93 8.08 -12.21 1.26
CA VAL A 93 7.43 -13.49 0.94
C VAL A 93 6.42 -13.88 2.02
N ASP A 94 6.82 -13.79 3.30
CA ASP A 94 5.93 -14.14 4.42
C ASP A 94 4.72 -13.21 4.49
N VAL A 95 4.92 -11.90 4.31
CA VAL A 95 3.81 -10.93 4.21
C VAL A 95 2.92 -11.22 3.01
N GLY A 96 3.50 -11.57 1.85
CA GLY A 96 2.74 -11.91 0.67
C GLY A 96 1.85 -13.15 0.84
N ARG A 97 2.37 -14.17 1.54
CA ARG A 97 1.62 -15.37 1.92
C ARG A 97 0.51 -15.06 2.92
N GLU A 98 0.79 -14.24 3.93
CA GLU A 98 -0.17 -13.88 4.98
C GLU A 98 -1.32 -13.02 4.42
N ARG A 99 -1.03 -12.15 3.44
CA ARG A 99 -2.06 -11.42 2.67
C ARG A 99 -2.82 -12.30 1.67
N GLY A 100 -2.39 -13.54 1.46
CA GLY A 100 -3.07 -14.51 0.61
C GLY A 100 -3.03 -14.16 -0.88
N TYR A 101 -1.96 -13.55 -1.38
CA TYR A 101 -1.86 -13.28 -2.83
C TYR A 101 -1.95 -14.59 -3.62
N THR A 102 -2.78 -14.60 -4.67
CA THR A 102 -2.97 -15.77 -5.56
C THR A 102 -2.00 -15.76 -6.74
N ALA A 103 -1.53 -14.58 -7.13
CA ALA A 103 -0.48 -14.37 -8.10
C ALA A 103 0.71 -13.69 -7.43
N THR A 104 1.92 -14.10 -7.79
CA THR A 104 3.15 -13.57 -7.19
C THR A 104 3.31 -12.11 -7.58
N PRO A 105 3.25 -11.18 -6.63
CA PRO A 105 3.45 -9.79 -6.96
C PRO A 105 4.88 -9.54 -7.39
N HIS A 106 5.07 -8.53 -8.23
CA HIS A 106 6.40 -8.07 -8.65
C HIS A 106 7.24 -7.59 -7.47
N HIS A 107 6.62 -6.85 -6.54
CA HIS A 107 7.18 -6.47 -5.26
C HIS A 107 6.08 -6.42 -4.20
N VAL A 108 6.49 -6.55 -2.94
CA VAL A 108 5.60 -6.45 -1.77
C VAL A 108 6.00 -5.23 -0.96
N ALA A 109 5.04 -4.33 -0.72
CA ALA A 109 5.17 -3.22 0.21
C ALA A 109 4.68 -3.64 1.61
N TYR A 110 5.47 -3.36 2.63
CA TYR A 110 5.08 -3.55 4.04
C TYR A 110 5.75 -2.54 4.96
N HIS A 111 5.17 -2.35 6.13
CA HIS A 111 5.73 -1.51 7.17
C HIS A 111 6.50 -2.35 8.18
N CYS A 112 7.74 -1.99 8.49
CA CYS A 112 8.48 -2.57 9.61
C CYS A 112 9.50 -1.55 10.12
N PRO A 113 9.58 -1.27 11.43
CA PRO A 113 10.60 -0.35 11.96
C PRO A 113 12.02 -0.85 11.63
N ALA A 114 12.85 0.01 11.05
CA ALA A 114 14.24 -0.33 10.71
C ALA A 114 15.05 -0.86 11.90
N LEU A 115 14.77 -0.38 13.12
CA LEU A 115 15.37 -0.87 14.35
C LEU A 115 15.07 -2.36 14.61
N THR A 116 13.87 -2.84 14.29
CA THR A 116 13.50 -4.26 14.46
C THR A 116 14.29 -5.13 13.49
N ILE A 117 14.47 -4.69 12.23
CA ILE A 117 15.32 -5.35 11.24
C ILE A 117 16.79 -5.32 11.68
N ALA A 118 17.24 -4.21 12.26
CA ALA A 118 18.58 -4.05 12.79
C ALA A 118 18.86 -5.08 13.91
N GLY A 119 17.92 -5.24 14.85
CA GLY A 119 17.98 -6.27 15.89
C GLY A 119 18.12 -7.68 15.32
N ALA A 120 17.33 -8.03 14.31
CA ALA A 120 17.40 -9.35 13.65
C ALA A 120 18.73 -9.65 12.93
N LEU A 121 19.47 -8.61 12.55
CA LEU A 121 20.77 -8.76 11.88
C LEU A 121 21.98 -8.56 12.81
N GLY A 122 21.76 -8.13 14.05
CA GLY A 122 22.82 -7.69 14.96
C GLY A 122 23.50 -6.40 14.48
N TYR A 123 22.74 -5.50 13.84
CA TYR A 123 23.22 -4.23 13.30
C TYR A 123 22.59 -3.04 14.04
N THR A 124 23.16 -1.85 13.82
CA THR A 124 22.55 -0.60 14.27
C THR A 124 21.59 -0.07 13.21
N ASP A 125 20.58 0.70 13.63
CA ASP A 125 19.63 1.35 12.71
C ASP A 125 20.35 2.20 11.64
N ARG A 126 21.39 2.96 12.03
CA ARG A 126 22.22 3.71 11.10
C ARG A 126 22.87 2.82 10.03
N HIS A 127 23.38 1.64 10.43
CA HIS A 127 24.00 0.70 9.50
C HIS A 127 22.96 0.14 8.53
N ILE A 128 21.76 -0.20 8.99
CA ILE A 128 20.65 -0.66 8.13
C ILE A 128 20.35 0.37 7.03
N ARG A 129 20.26 1.66 7.36
CA ARG A 129 20.02 2.72 6.36
C ARG A 129 21.11 2.78 5.28
N THR A 130 22.38 2.65 5.67
CA THR A 130 23.50 2.60 4.71
C THR A 130 23.41 1.38 3.79
N LEU A 131 23.05 0.21 4.33
CA LEU A 131 22.88 -1.01 3.54
C LEU A 131 21.65 -0.92 2.62
N ALA A 132 20.54 -0.37 3.11
CA ALA A 132 19.31 -0.16 2.35
C ALA A 132 19.55 0.74 1.12
N ALA A 133 20.26 1.86 1.27
CA ALA A 133 20.67 2.72 0.14
C ALA A 133 21.53 1.97 -0.90
N GLY A 134 22.24 0.93 -0.47
CA GLY A 134 22.92 0.00 -1.38
C GLY A 134 21.97 -0.88 -2.18
N LEU A 135 20.95 -1.44 -1.52
CA LEU A 135 19.91 -2.26 -2.16
C LEU A 135 19.02 -1.45 -3.10
N GLU A 136 18.74 -0.19 -2.77
CA GLU A 136 18.02 0.75 -3.65
C GLU A 136 18.79 1.02 -4.94
N ARG A 137 20.11 1.28 -4.84
CA ARG A 137 20.98 1.43 -6.02
C ARG A 137 21.06 0.16 -6.85
N ALA A 138 20.96 -1.02 -6.23
CA ALA A 138 20.88 -2.29 -6.94
C ALA A 138 19.49 -2.56 -7.55
N GLY A 139 18.48 -1.73 -7.27
CA GLY A 139 17.11 -1.90 -7.78
C GLY A 139 16.36 -3.07 -7.14
N LEU A 140 16.74 -3.47 -5.92
CA LEU A 140 16.09 -4.55 -5.15
C LEU A 140 15.08 -4.05 -4.13
N LEU A 141 15.17 -2.77 -3.78
CA LEU A 141 14.43 -2.15 -2.70
C LEU A 141 14.03 -0.72 -3.08
N ASP A 142 12.92 -0.27 -2.53
CA ASP A 142 12.59 1.14 -2.31
C ASP A 142 12.14 1.27 -0.85
N CYS A 143 12.64 2.25 -0.11
CA CYS A 143 12.29 2.40 1.30
C CYS A 143 12.17 3.85 1.73
N GLY A 144 11.41 4.08 2.80
CA GLY A 144 11.34 5.41 3.37
C GLY A 144 10.65 5.46 4.72
N GLY A 145 10.94 6.53 5.46
CA GLY A 145 10.42 6.75 6.80
C GLY A 145 8.93 7.04 6.79
N HIS A 146 8.15 6.23 7.50
CA HIS A 146 6.72 6.42 7.67
C HIS A 146 6.43 7.22 8.94
N ALA A 147 5.41 8.06 8.88
CA ALA A 147 4.95 8.81 10.02
C ALA A 147 3.43 8.79 10.06
N GLN A 148 2.88 8.65 11.27
CA GLN A 148 1.46 8.65 11.51
C GLN A 148 1.09 9.84 12.41
N GLN A 149 -0.09 10.39 12.17
CA GLN A 149 -0.61 11.47 12.99
C GLN A 149 -1.23 10.92 14.27
N ILE A 150 -0.68 11.30 15.42
CA ILE A 150 -1.22 11.01 16.75
C ILE A 150 -1.61 12.34 17.41
N GLY A 151 -2.91 12.58 17.52
CA GLY A 151 -3.44 13.89 17.92
C GLY A 151 -3.00 14.99 16.95
N ALA A 152 -2.29 16.00 17.47
CA ALA A 152 -1.78 17.12 16.69
C ALA A 152 -0.30 16.95 16.22
N ARG A 153 0.31 15.79 16.45
CA ARG A 153 1.72 15.54 16.14
C ARG A 153 1.87 14.47 15.06
N SER A 154 2.77 14.70 14.12
CA SER A 154 3.25 13.65 13.20
C SER A 154 4.44 12.96 13.86
N LEU A 155 4.31 11.66 14.13
CA LEU A 155 5.33 10.86 14.79
C LEU A 155 5.78 9.72 13.89
N TYR A 156 7.09 9.47 13.88
CA TYR A 156 7.69 8.37 13.14
C TYR A 156 7.31 7.03 13.76
N ASP A 157 6.62 6.18 13.00
CA ASP A 157 6.10 4.88 13.46
C ASP A 157 6.88 3.68 12.90
N GLY A 158 7.71 3.92 11.88
CA GLY A 158 8.64 2.95 11.31
C GLY A 158 9.02 3.26 9.87
N THR A 159 9.28 2.21 9.08
CA THR A 159 9.80 2.33 7.72
C THR A 159 8.93 1.51 6.78
N LEU A 160 8.60 2.08 5.62
CA LEU A 160 8.03 1.32 4.51
C LEU A 160 9.13 0.67 3.70
N TRP A 161 8.93 -0.60 3.36
CA TRP A 161 9.82 -1.41 2.54
C TRP A 161 9.04 -1.92 1.34
N GLY A 162 9.40 -1.45 0.14
CA GLY A 162 8.97 -2.00 -1.14
C GLY A 162 10.03 -2.97 -1.64
N VAL A 163 9.82 -4.26 -1.44
CA VAL A 163 10.83 -5.30 -1.67
C VAL A 163 10.49 -6.10 -2.92
N LEU A 164 11.42 -6.19 -3.87
CA LEU A 164 11.26 -6.97 -5.09
C LEU A 164 11.06 -8.46 -4.75
N THR A 165 10.09 -9.12 -5.37
CA THR A 165 9.76 -10.54 -5.12
C THR A 165 9.84 -11.42 -6.36
N VAL A 166 10.05 -10.82 -7.54
CA VAL A 166 10.31 -11.52 -8.81
C VAL A 166 11.46 -10.83 -9.51
N ALA A 167 12.36 -11.60 -10.13
CA ALA A 167 13.46 -11.04 -10.91
C ALA A 167 12.91 -10.14 -12.03
N SER A 168 13.32 -8.88 -12.03
CA SER A 168 12.87 -7.86 -12.98
C SER A 168 13.93 -6.79 -13.16
N SER A 169 13.98 -6.15 -14.32
CA SER A 169 14.79 -4.95 -14.56
C SER A 169 14.19 -3.68 -13.93
N GLU A 170 12.85 -3.61 -13.79
CA GLU A 170 12.18 -2.52 -13.11
C GLU A 170 12.37 -2.61 -11.59
N PRO A 171 12.87 -1.56 -10.92
CA PRO A 171 13.01 -1.53 -9.47
C PRO A 171 11.64 -1.42 -8.77
N PRO A 172 11.48 -1.96 -7.55
CA PRO A 172 10.27 -1.75 -6.77
C PRO A 172 10.07 -0.25 -6.47
N ARG A 173 8.82 0.18 -6.27
CA ARG A 173 8.49 1.58 -5.94
C ARG A 173 7.33 1.68 -4.96
N LEU A 174 7.55 2.38 -3.87
CA LEU A 174 6.51 2.77 -2.91
C LEU A 174 5.56 3.78 -3.56
N ARG A 175 4.27 3.53 -3.44
CA ARG A 175 3.19 4.33 -4.03
C ARG A 175 2.58 5.26 -2.99
N ALA A 176 1.86 6.28 -3.48
CA ALA A 176 1.12 7.19 -2.60
C ALA A 176 0.09 6.45 -1.74
N GLU A 177 -0.46 5.34 -2.22
CA GLU A 177 -1.35 4.46 -1.48
C GLU A 177 -0.63 3.77 -0.31
N ASP A 178 0.61 3.31 -0.52
CA ASP A 178 1.42 2.71 0.55
C ASP A 178 1.67 3.73 1.65
N TRP A 179 1.97 4.98 1.29
CA TRP A 179 2.18 6.09 2.23
C TRP A 179 0.93 6.51 3.01
N ARG A 180 -0.26 6.27 2.47
CA ARG A 180 -1.55 6.64 3.10
C ARG A 180 -2.16 5.50 3.90
N HIS A 181 -1.65 4.30 3.72
CA HIS A 181 -2.19 3.12 4.37
C HIS A 181 -1.91 3.18 5.87
N ASN A 182 -2.94 2.85 6.68
CA ASN A 182 -2.78 2.78 8.12
C ASN A 182 -2.14 1.44 8.51
N TRP A 183 -0.81 1.38 8.40
CA TRP A 183 -0.02 0.18 8.68
C TRP A 183 -0.05 -0.25 10.15
N ARG A 184 -0.32 0.69 11.05
CA ARG A 184 -0.22 0.49 12.51
C ARG A 184 -1.39 1.18 13.23
N PRO A 185 -2.59 0.60 13.19
CA PRO A 185 -3.75 1.18 13.87
C PRO A 185 -3.56 1.31 15.39
N ASP A 186 -2.67 0.50 15.98
CA ASP A 186 -2.33 0.44 17.41
C ASP A 186 -1.18 1.39 17.81
N PHE A 187 -0.60 2.16 16.88
CA PHE A 187 0.60 2.95 17.17
C PHE A 187 0.36 4.01 18.25
N GLY A 188 -0.85 4.56 18.34
CA GLY A 188 -1.23 5.51 19.40
C GLY A 188 -1.04 4.93 20.79
N ASP A 189 -1.48 3.69 21.00
CA ASP A 189 -1.38 2.99 22.27
C ASP A 189 0.08 2.66 22.61
N ASP A 190 0.88 2.28 21.60
CA ASP A 190 2.31 2.02 21.76
C ASP A 190 3.09 3.25 22.21
N VAL A 191 2.73 4.44 21.73
CA VAL A 191 3.34 5.70 22.14
C VAL A 191 2.98 6.04 23.59
N VAL A 192 1.72 5.85 23.99
CA VAL A 192 1.26 6.13 25.36
C VAL A 192 1.83 5.12 26.36
N GLY A 193 1.80 3.83 26.02
CA GLY A 193 2.26 2.72 26.86
C GLY A 193 3.78 2.51 26.87
N LYS A 194 4.51 3.18 25.96
CA LYS A 194 5.96 2.96 25.73
C LYS A 194 6.29 1.51 25.36
N THR A 195 5.36 0.82 24.69
CA THR A 195 5.46 -0.61 24.26
C THR A 195 5.88 -0.79 22.80
N GLY A 196 6.34 0.30 22.16
CA GLY A 196 6.74 0.30 20.76
C GLY A 196 7.94 -0.61 20.43
N ALA A 197 8.31 -0.63 19.14
CA ALA A 197 9.38 -1.49 18.62
C ALA A 197 10.74 -1.32 19.31
N ALA A 198 11.04 -0.14 19.86
CA ALA A 198 12.25 0.10 20.63
C ALA A 198 12.27 -0.70 21.94
N ALA A 199 11.15 -0.78 22.65
CA ALA A 199 11.03 -1.55 23.90
C ALA A 199 11.14 -3.05 23.60
N GLU A 200 10.40 -3.55 22.59
CA GLU A 200 10.46 -4.96 22.18
C GLU A 200 11.87 -5.36 21.72
N THR A 201 12.55 -4.52 20.94
CA THR A 201 13.92 -4.81 20.48
C THR A 201 14.90 -4.80 21.66
N SER A 202 14.74 -3.87 22.62
CA SER A 202 15.59 -3.81 23.80
C SER A 202 15.40 -5.02 24.72
N GLU A 203 14.18 -5.53 24.84
CA GLU A 203 13.87 -6.75 25.61
C GLU A 203 14.47 -8.00 24.96
N LEU A 204 14.39 -8.12 23.64
CA LEU A 204 14.99 -9.26 22.93
C LEU A 204 16.52 -9.26 23.07
N LEU A 205 17.14 -8.07 22.97
CA LEU A 205 18.58 -7.92 23.17
C LEU A 205 19.01 -8.26 24.60
N SER A 206 18.24 -7.86 25.62
CA SER A 206 18.58 -8.16 27.02
C SER A 206 18.46 -9.65 27.35
N LYS A 207 17.54 -10.35 26.69
CA LYS A 207 17.38 -11.80 26.84
C LYS A 207 18.38 -12.63 26.01
N SER A 208 19.26 -11.99 25.24
CA SER A 208 20.14 -12.67 24.28
C SER A 208 19.35 -13.61 23.36
N ALA A 209 18.20 -13.15 22.89
CA ALA A 209 17.28 -13.92 22.07
C ALA A 209 17.98 -14.48 20.82
N GLU A 210 17.58 -15.68 20.41
CA GLU A 210 18.13 -16.32 19.22
C GLU A 210 17.76 -15.51 17.95
N PRO A 211 18.58 -15.55 16.87
CA PRO A 211 18.30 -14.78 15.65
C PRO A 211 16.90 -15.02 15.05
N GLU A 212 16.37 -16.24 15.18
CA GLU A 212 15.04 -16.58 14.69
C GLU A 212 13.92 -15.96 15.53
N GLU A 213 14.14 -15.68 16.82
CA GLU A 213 13.17 -14.97 17.67
C GLU A 213 13.08 -13.50 17.26
N HIS A 214 14.22 -12.86 16.98
CA HIS A 214 14.23 -11.52 16.40
C HIS A 214 13.53 -11.49 15.03
N TYR A 215 13.75 -12.51 14.19
CA TYR A 215 13.04 -12.63 12.91
C TYR A 215 11.52 -12.76 13.11
N ARG A 216 11.06 -13.60 14.06
CA ARG A 216 9.64 -13.72 14.38
C ARG A 216 9.04 -12.39 14.84
N ALA A 217 9.76 -11.61 15.65
CA ALA A 217 9.33 -10.27 16.05
C ALA A 217 9.20 -9.34 14.83
N ALA A 218 10.21 -9.34 13.93
CA ALA A 218 10.16 -8.59 12.68
C ALA A 218 8.99 -9.01 11.79
N LYS A 219 8.71 -10.31 11.67
CA LYS A 219 7.59 -10.87 10.91
C LYS A 219 6.25 -10.40 11.44
N ARG A 220 6.00 -10.50 12.77
CA ARG A 220 4.76 -10.03 13.39
C ARG A 220 4.50 -8.55 13.11
N ARG A 221 5.55 -7.72 13.20
CA ARG A 221 5.47 -6.28 12.91
C ARG A 221 5.27 -5.98 11.42
N ALA A 222 5.89 -6.77 10.53
CA ALA A 222 5.77 -6.60 9.08
C ALA A 222 4.39 -6.98 8.53
N ALA A 223 3.78 -8.01 9.09
CA ALA A 223 2.48 -8.52 8.65
C ALA A 223 1.30 -7.70 9.15
N ALA A 224 1.44 -7.03 10.31
CA ALA A 224 0.38 -6.26 10.98
C ALA A 224 -0.98 -7.00 10.97
N PRO A 225 -1.09 -8.19 11.61
CA PRO A 225 -2.26 -9.06 11.51
C PRO A 225 -3.56 -8.40 12.02
N SER A 226 -3.45 -7.37 12.86
CA SER A 226 -4.58 -6.59 13.40
C SER A 226 -5.09 -5.51 12.44
N ALA A 227 -4.33 -5.13 11.41
CA ALA A 227 -4.80 -4.21 10.40
C ALA A 227 -5.80 -4.94 9.49
N SER A 228 -7.08 -4.91 9.87
CA SER A 228 -8.21 -5.32 9.02
C SER A 228 -8.31 -4.43 7.79
N SER A 229 -7.40 -4.63 6.85
CA SER A 229 -7.47 -4.06 5.53
C SER A 229 -7.44 -5.23 4.57
N ALA A 230 -8.47 -5.34 3.72
CA ALA A 230 -8.40 -6.17 2.53
C ALA A 230 -7.00 -6.00 1.90
N PRO A 231 -6.36 -7.09 1.43
CA PRO A 231 -4.99 -7.03 0.94
C PRO A 231 -4.88 -5.85 -0.02
N LEU A 232 -3.92 -4.95 0.24
CA LEU A 232 -3.60 -3.87 -0.68
C LEU A 232 -3.51 -4.50 -2.07
N CYS A 233 -4.25 -3.96 -3.06
CA CYS A 233 -4.19 -4.45 -4.44
C CYS A 233 -2.70 -4.66 -4.76
N PRO A 234 -2.29 -5.90 -5.08
CA PRO A 234 -0.88 -6.21 -5.27
C PRO A 234 -0.31 -5.19 -6.24
N SER A 235 0.90 -4.70 -5.96
CA SER A 235 1.54 -3.67 -6.77
C SER A 235 1.68 -4.08 -8.25
N SER A 236 1.50 -5.37 -8.55
CA SER A 236 1.43 -5.97 -9.87
C SER A 236 0.01 -6.29 -10.37
N GLU A 237 -1.05 -5.61 -9.94
CA GLU A 237 -1.99 -5.15 -10.97
C GLU A 237 -1.16 -4.15 -11.82
N GLN A 238 -0.22 -4.60 -12.66
CA GLN A 238 -0.58 -5.05 -14.01
C GLN A 238 -1.84 -4.29 -14.37
N VAL A 239 -1.63 -3.00 -14.68
CA VAL A 239 -2.22 -2.50 -15.90
C VAL A 239 -2.02 -3.63 -16.92
N ASN A 240 -3.06 -4.45 -17.12
CA ASN A 240 -3.15 -5.34 -18.27
C ASN A 240 -2.58 -4.53 -19.43
N PRO A 241 -1.67 -5.07 -20.27
CA PRO A 241 -1.05 -4.31 -21.37
C PRO A 241 -2.17 -3.52 -22.02
N ALA A 242 -2.18 -2.21 -21.78
CA ALA A 242 -3.42 -1.47 -21.90
C ALA A 242 -3.70 -1.43 -23.38
N SER A 243 -4.75 -2.12 -23.81
CA SER A 243 -5.17 -2.01 -25.19
C SER A 243 -5.47 -0.53 -25.43
N PHE A 244 -5.12 -0.03 -26.61
CA PHE A 244 -5.48 1.34 -27.00
C PHE A 244 -6.97 1.60 -26.77
N ARG A 245 -7.80 0.58 -26.97
CA ARG A 245 -9.23 0.61 -26.66
C ARG A 245 -9.52 0.92 -25.18
N GLY A 246 -8.87 0.21 -24.25
CA GLY A 246 -9.02 0.48 -22.82
C GLY A 246 -8.58 1.89 -22.43
N VAL A 247 -7.51 2.40 -23.06
CA VAL A 247 -7.07 3.79 -22.87
C VAL A 247 -8.14 4.78 -23.36
N ILE A 248 -8.68 4.58 -24.57
CA ILE A 248 -9.73 5.42 -25.16
C ILE A 248 -10.99 5.46 -24.28
N ASP A 249 -11.46 4.28 -23.86
CA ASP A 249 -12.64 4.17 -22.98
C ASP A 249 -12.36 4.85 -21.62
N GLY A 250 -11.14 4.73 -21.10
CA GLY A 250 -10.68 5.40 -19.87
C GLY A 250 -10.65 6.93 -19.99
N ILE A 251 -10.19 7.48 -21.11
CA ILE A 251 -10.19 8.94 -21.37
C ILE A 251 -11.63 9.46 -21.36
N ALA A 252 -12.55 8.78 -22.05
CA ALA A 252 -13.96 9.17 -22.08
C ALA A 252 -14.62 9.12 -20.68
N ALA A 253 -14.22 8.17 -19.84
CA ALA A 253 -14.74 8.03 -18.48
C ALA A 253 -14.29 9.15 -17.53
N LEU A 254 -13.11 9.75 -17.74
CA LEU A 254 -12.56 10.79 -16.85
C LEU A 254 -13.51 11.97 -16.64
N TRP A 255 -14.23 12.37 -17.69
CA TRP A 255 -15.17 13.48 -17.64
C TRP A 255 -16.29 13.25 -16.63
N ARG A 256 -16.80 12.02 -16.57
CA ARG A 256 -17.94 11.62 -15.73
C ARG A 256 -17.57 11.44 -14.26
N LEU A 257 -16.26 11.43 -13.94
CA LEU A 257 -15.80 11.28 -12.57
C LEU A 257 -15.92 12.61 -11.81
N HIS A 258 -16.36 12.51 -10.57
CA HIS A 258 -16.31 13.62 -9.62
C HIS A 258 -14.87 14.12 -9.45
N SER A 259 -14.69 15.44 -9.31
CA SER A 259 -13.39 16.11 -9.25
C SER A 259 -12.42 15.49 -8.25
N SER A 260 -12.91 15.09 -7.07
CA SER A 260 -12.10 14.45 -6.02
C SER A 260 -11.54 13.07 -6.40
N LYS A 261 -12.10 12.40 -7.41
CA LYS A 261 -11.67 11.07 -7.88
C LYS A 261 -10.78 11.14 -9.13
N ARG A 262 -10.81 12.27 -9.87
CA ARG A 262 -10.03 12.48 -11.09
C ARG A 262 -8.52 12.28 -10.90
N PRO A 263 -7.84 12.74 -9.82
CA PRO A 263 -6.39 12.59 -9.68
C PRO A 263 -5.90 11.14 -9.70
N ARG A 264 -6.62 10.23 -9.03
CA ARG A 264 -6.27 8.80 -9.03
C ARG A 264 -6.49 8.19 -10.41
N ALA A 265 -7.62 8.52 -11.05
CA ALA A 265 -7.94 8.01 -12.38
C ALA A 265 -6.94 8.50 -13.45
N VAL A 266 -6.55 9.78 -13.41
CA VAL A 266 -5.50 10.35 -14.26
C VAL A 266 -4.17 9.62 -14.03
N GLY A 267 -3.77 9.41 -12.78
CA GLY A 267 -2.52 8.72 -12.45
C GLY A 267 -2.48 7.27 -12.91
N ALA A 268 -3.61 6.56 -12.87
CA ALA A 268 -3.75 5.21 -13.38
C ALA A 268 -3.71 5.20 -14.92
N LEU A 269 -4.53 6.02 -15.57
CA LEU A 269 -4.65 6.11 -17.03
C LEU A 269 -3.33 6.56 -17.69
N ALA A 270 -2.59 7.47 -17.06
CA ALA A 270 -1.26 7.86 -17.53
C ALA A 270 -0.26 6.69 -17.54
N SER A 271 -0.33 5.80 -16.54
CA SER A 271 0.46 4.57 -16.53
C SER A 271 0.03 3.62 -17.66
N GLN A 272 -1.28 3.55 -17.95
CA GLN A 272 -1.82 2.77 -19.07
C GLN A 272 -1.34 3.28 -20.42
N ILE A 273 -1.39 4.59 -20.63
CA ILE A 273 -0.89 5.24 -21.84
C ILE A 273 0.62 4.98 -22.00
N ALA A 274 1.41 5.19 -20.95
CA ALA A 274 2.85 4.96 -20.97
C ALA A 274 3.18 3.49 -21.31
N GLY A 275 2.44 2.54 -20.75
CA GLY A 275 2.57 1.11 -21.07
C GLY A 275 2.18 0.77 -22.52
N ALA A 276 1.03 1.27 -22.99
CA ALA A 276 0.53 1.03 -24.34
C ALA A 276 1.47 1.56 -25.45
N LEU A 277 2.20 2.64 -25.15
CA LEU A 277 3.15 3.27 -26.05
C LEU A 277 4.59 2.76 -25.88
N ALA A 278 4.83 1.82 -24.95
CA ALA A 278 6.16 1.35 -24.56
C ALA A 278 7.14 2.47 -24.11
N GLU A 279 6.60 3.48 -23.40
CA GLU A 279 7.34 4.65 -22.87
C GLU A 279 7.10 4.83 -21.36
N PRO A 280 7.48 3.85 -20.50
CA PRO A 280 7.16 3.85 -19.06
C PRO A 280 7.69 5.07 -18.30
N GLU A 281 8.83 5.61 -18.73
CA GLU A 281 9.48 6.80 -18.14
C GLU A 281 8.67 8.09 -18.36
N ARG A 282 7.78 8.12 -19.36
CA ARG A 282 6.97 9.29 -19.72
C ARG A 282 5.63 9.38 -19.00
N ARG A 283 5.40 8.56 -17.98
CA ARG A 283 4.17 8.62 -17.16
C ARG A 283 3.83 10.05 -16.68
N ARG A 284 4.81 10.81 -16.18
CA ARG A 284 4.58 12.19 -15.70
C ARG A 284 4.09 13.12 -16.80
N TYR A 285 4.64 12.97 -18.00
CA TYR A 285 4.22 13.71 -19.17
C TYR A 285 2.76 13.40 -19.53
N TRP A 286 2.38 12.12 -19.54
CA TRP A 286 0.99 11.73 -19.83
C TRP A 286 -0.01 12.18 -18.76
N CYS A 287 0.39 12.22 -17.48
CA CYS A 287 -0.42 12.85 -16.44
C CYS A 287 -0.69 14.32 -16.77
N GLN A 288 0.33 15.07 -17.21
CA GLN A 288 0.18 16.47 -17.58
C GLN A 288 -0.75 16.65 -18.79
N VAL A 289 -0.60 15.83 -19.83
CA VAL A 289 -1.47 15.86 -21.02
C VAL A 289 -2.93 15.60 -20.65
N LEU A 290 -3.21 14.59 -19.80
CA LEU A 290 -4.55 14.28 -19.34
C LEU A 290 -5.16 15.43 -18.53
N TRP A 291 -4.37 16.09 -17.68
CA TRP A 291 -4.83 17.26 -16.95
C TRP A 291 -5.11 18.45 -17.87
N GLN A 292 -4.28 18.70 -18.88
CA GLN A 292 -4.52 19.75 -19.87
C GLN A 292 -5.83 19.49 -20.63
N ALA A 293 -6.06 18.25 -21.08
CA ALA A 293 -7.29 17.87 -21.77
C ALA A 293 -8.54 17.98 -20.87
N LEU A 294 -8.43 17.61 -19.59
CA LEU A 294 -9.50 17.79 -18.60
C LEU A 294 -9.82 19.26 -18.38
N THR A 295 -8.81 20.10 -18.17
CA THR A 295 -8.98 21.55 -17.96
C THR A 295 -9.61 22.21 -19.19
N ALA A 296 -9.16 21.85 -20.40
CA ALA A 296 -9.76 22.36 -21.64
C ALA A 296 -11.23 21.92 -21.78
N GLN A 297 -11.55 20.67 -21.44
CA GLN A 297 -12.92 20.17 -21.45
C GLN A 297 -13.81 20.86 -20.40
N ASP A 298 -13.31 21.07 -19.17
CA ASP A 298 -14.01 21.78 -18.10
C ASP A 298 -14.28 23.25 -18.49
N ALA A 299 -13.37 23.87 -19.24
CA ALA A 299 -13.50 25.22 -19.77
C ALA A 299 -14.38 25.32 -21.04
N GLY A 300 -14.82 24.20 -21.63
CA GLY A 300 -15.53 24.18 -22.91
C GLY A 300 -14.67 24.60 -24.11
N ALA A 301 -13.34 24.56 -23.98
CA ALA A 301 -12.40 24.90 -25.04
C ALA A 301 -12.25 23.76 -26.07
N ILE A 302 -11.77 24.13 -27.26
CA ILE A 302 -11.31 23.16 -28.27
C ILE A 302 -10.05 22.45 -27.71
N GLY A 303 -9.83 21.19 -28.06
CA GLY A 303 -8.71 20.43 -27.51
C GLY A 303 -9.00 19.82 -26.12
N GLY A 304 -10.26 19.44 -25.85
CA GLY A 304 -10.65 18.71 -24.64
C GLY A 304 -10.36 17.20 -24.70
N LEU A 305 -10.99 16.44 -23.81
CA LEU A 305 -10.84 14.97 -23.76
C LEU A 305 -11.26 14.29 -25.05
N SER A 306 -12.29 14.80 -25.75
CA SER A 306 -12.74 14.26 -27.03
C SER A 306 -11.68 14.36 -28.12
N ALA A 307 -10.96 15.48 -28.19
CA ALA A 307 -9.86 15.67 -29.13
C ALA A 307 -8.71 14.71 -28.83
N LEU A 308 -8.37 14.53 -27.53
CA LEU A 308 -7.34 13.58 -27.13
C LEU A 308 -7.74 12.15 -27.52
N THR A 309 -8.99 11.75 -27.27
CA THR A 309 -9.54 10.45 -27.69
C THR A 309 -9.41 10.24 -29.20
N ALA A 310 -9.77 11.24 -30.02
CA ALA A 310 -9.66 11.14 -31.47
C ALA A 310 -8.21 10.91 -31.94
N GLN A 311 -7.23 11.54 -31.27
CA GLN A 311 -5.82 11.32 -31.60
C GLN A 311 -5.34 9.91 -31.22
N PHE A 312 -5.83 9.35 -30.10
CA PHE A 312 -5.57 7.96 -29.74
C PHE A 312 -6.23 6.97 -30.71
N ASP A 313 -7.47 7.23 -31.13
CA ASP A 313 -8.16 6.42 -32.16
C ASP A 313 -7.38 6.44 -33.47
N ARG A 314 -6.93 7.61 -33.92
CA ARG A 314 -6.12 7.72 -35.15
C ARG A 314 -4.80 6.97 -35.00
N LEU A 315 -4.10 7.13 -33.88
CA LEU A 315 -2.86 6.39 -33.62
C LEU A 315 -3.08 4.87 -33.65
N ALA A 316 -4.19 4.38 -33.08
CA ALA A 316 -4.53 2.96 -33.10
C ALA A 316 -4.83 2.43 -34.52
N VAL A 317 -5.37 3.26 -35.41
CA VAL A 317 -5.49 2.94 -36.85
C VAL A 317 -4.10 2.86 -37.48
N ASP A 318 -3.27 3.88 -37.28
CA ASP A 318 -1.94 3.96 -37.89
C ASP A 318 -1.03 2.78 -37.49
N LEU A 319 -1.10 2.35 -36.22
CA LEU A 319 -0.34 1.18 -35.74
C LEU A 319 -0.82 -0.13 -36.37
N ARG A 320 -2.13 -0.28 -36.64
CA ARG A 320 -2.67 -1.44 -37.37
C ARG A 320 -2.26 -1.44 -38.84
N GLU A 321 -2.06 -0.26 -39.41
CA GLU A 321 -1.56 -0.06 -40.77
C GLU A 321 -0.02 -0.17 -40.88
N ASN A 322 0.66 -0.55 -39.79
CA ASN A 322 2.13 -0.66 -39.70
C ASN A 322 2.87 0.65 -40.03
N ALA A 323 2.38 1.78 -39.52
CA ALA A 323 3.06 3.06 -39.69
C ALA A 323 4.54 2.99 -39.26
N PRO A 324 5.49 3.56 -40.02
CA PRO A 324 6.93 3.32 -39.87
C PRO A 324 7.59 4.13 -38.73
N TRP A 325 6.86 4.41 -37.65
CA TRP A 325 7.33 5.31 -36.60
C TRP A 325 8.14 4.61 -35.54
N LYS A 326 9.27 5.22 -35.16
CA LYS A 326 10.12 4.72 -34.07
C LYS A 326 9.53 4.97 -32.67
N SER A 327 8.71 6.00 -32.51
CA SER A 327 8.07 6.37 -31.23
C SER A 327 6.63 6.83 -31.50
N PRO A 328 5.64 5.94 -31.30
CA PRO A 328 4.22 6.29 -31.42
C PRO A 328 3.83 7.41 -30.44
N GLY A 329 4.41 7.44 -29.24
CA GLY A 329 4.14 8.47 -28.25
C GLY A 329 4.57 9.87 -28.68
N ALA A 330 5.69 10.01 -29.38
CA ALA A 330 6.12 11.30 -29.94
C ALA A 330 5.16 11.81 -31.03
N ILE A 331 4.66 10.94 -31.90
CA ILE A 331 3.69 11.31 -32.93
C ILE A 331 2.37 11.76 -32.31
N LEU A 332 1.89 11.02 -31.31
CA LEU A 332 0.69 11.40 -30.56
C LEU A 332 0.86 12.76 -29.87
N ALA A 333 1.98 12.99 -29.20
CA ALA A 333 2.31 14.26 -28.56
C ALA A 333 2.35 15.42 -29.56
N ALA A 334 2.91 15.21 -30.75
CA ALA A 334 2.95 16.22 -31.81
C ALA A 334 1.55 16.57 -32.34
N ARG A 335 0.73 15.55 -32.60
CA ARG A 335 -0.66 15.72 -33.04
C ARG A 335 -1.52 16.41 -32.00
N TRP A 336 -1.35 16.03 -30.73
CA TRP A 336 -2.05 16.66 -29.62
C TRP A 336 -1.73 18.15 -29.53
N LYS A 337 -0.45 18.53 -29.60
CA LYS A 337 -0.04 19.94 -29.60
C LYS A 337 -0.63 20.73 -30.77
N GLY A 338 -0.82 20.11 -31.93
CA GLY A 338 -1.47 20.73 -33.07
C GLY A 338 -3.00 20.80 -32.99
N ALA A 339 -3.62 20.09 -32.04
CA ALA A 339 -5.07 20.05 -31.82
C ALA A 339 -5.53 20.90 -30.63
N GLN A 340 -4.58 21.50 -29.90
CA GLN A 340 -4.81 22.50 -28.85
C GLN A 340 -5.04 23.88 -29.48
#